data_AF-A0A822GPP4-F1
#
_entry.id   AF-A0A822GPP4-F1
#
_cell.length_a   1.000
_cell.length_b   1.000
_cell.length_c   1.000
_cell.angle_alpha   90.00
_cell.angle_beta   90.00
_cell.angle_gamma   90.00
#
_symmetry.space_group_name_H-M   'P 1'
#
loop_
_entity.id
_entity.type
_entity.pdbx_description
1 polymer ?
#
loop_
_entity_poly.entity_id
_entity_poly.type
_entity_poly.pdbx_seq_one_letter_code
_entity_poly.pdbx_strand_id
1 'polypeptide(L)' 'EENKRFDTFHGHLKYVLESNNNETCTFKLELNDYADWTVEEFKAKKTGLKVDSITKRNARDIGKDEDSLPENTDNFDE' A
#
# COMPACT_ATOMS: atom_id res chain seq x y z
N GLU A 1 -19.12 8.24 18.89
CA GLU A 1 -17.84 7.92 18.21
C GLU A 1 -17.94 6.57 17.50
N GLU A 2 -18.45 5.55 18.21
CA GLU A 2 -18.76 4.21 17.70
C GLU A 2 -19.58 4.20 16.39
N ASN A 3 -20.71 4.92 16.31
CA ASN A 3 -21.52 4.96 15.08
C ASN A 3 -20.76 5.48 13.84
N LYS A 4 -19.90 6.50 13.99
CA LYS A 4 -19.15 7.06 12.85
C LYS A 4 -18.08 6.09 12.35
N ARG A 5 -17.45 5.34 13.27
CA ARG A 5 -16.48 4.30 12.93
C ARG A 5 -17.19 3.11 12.27
N PHE A 6 -18.36 2.74 12.77
CA PHE A 6 -19.20 1.69 12.18
C PHE A 6 -19.65 2.03 10.75
N ASP A 7 -20.10 3.27 10.50
CA ASP A 7 -20.49 3.71 9.15
C ASP A 7 -19.30 3.65 8.17
N THR A 8 -18.11 4.02 8.64
CA THR A 8 -16.86 3.96 7.86
C THR A 8 -16.50 2.51 7.54
N PHE A 9 -16.53 1.64 8.54
CA PHE A 9 -16.30 0.21 8.39
C PHE A 9 -17.27 -0.43 7.40
N HIS A 10 -18.56 -0.12 7.51
CA HIS A 10 -19.58 -0.65 6.61
C HIS A 10 -19.36 -0.18 5.16
N GLY A 11 -18.95 1.07 4.97
CA GLY A 11 -18.55 1.61 3.67
C GLY A 11 -17.38 0.84 3.05
N HIS A 12 -16.33 0.59 3.83
CA HIS A 12 -15.17 -0.18 3.39
C HIS A 12 -15.51 -1.65 3.11
N LEU A 13 -16.34 -2.28 3.94
CA LEU A 13 -16.78 -3.67 3.74
C LEU A 13 -17.50 -3.84 2.39
N LYS A 14 -18.42 -2.91 2.06
CA LYS A 14 -19.10 -2.93 0.77
C LYS A 14 -18.11 -2.80 -0.38
N TYR A 15 -17.15 -1.89 -0.25
CA TYR A 15 -16.11 -1.68 -1.27
C TYR A 15 -15.24 -2.91 -1.49
N VAL A 16 -14.84 -3.60 -0.42
CA VAL A 16 -14.04 -4.84 -0.49
C VAL A 16 -14.82 -5.95 -1.22
N LEU A 17 -16.08 -6.16 -0.86
CA LEU A 17 -16.93 -7.19 -1.49
C LEU A 17 -17.15 -6.90 -2.98
N GLU A 18 -17.42 -5.65 -3.34
CA GLU A 18 -17.63 -5.24 -4.72
C GLU A 18 -16.35 -5.36 -5.54
N SER A 19 -15.20 -4.98 -4.97
CA SER A 19 -13.89 -5.08 -5.63
C SER A 19 -13.47 -6.53 -5.84
N ASN A 20 -13.69 -7.42 -4.86
CA ASN A 20 -13.36 -8.83 -4.98
C ASN A 20 -14.30 -9.59 -5.92
N ASN A 21 -15.53 -9.12 -6.11
CA ASN A 21 -16.47 -9.71 -7.06
C ASN A 21 -16.15 -9.31 -8.52
N ASN A 22 -15.41 -8.21 -8.72
CA ASN A 22 -14.88 -7.85 -10.02
C ASN A 22 -13.60 -8.66 -10.29
N GLU A 23 -13.71 -9.72 -11.10
CA GLU A 23 -12.59 -10.62 -11.46
C GLU A 23 -11.44 -9.96 -12.26
N THR A 24 -11.46 -8.63 -12.42
CA THR A 24 -10.45 -7.86 -13.13
C THR A 24 -9.20 -7.59 -12.30
N CYS A 25 -9.26 -7.76 -10.98
CA CYS A 25 -8.14 -7.54 -10.08
C CYS A 25 -7.32 -8.83 -9.87
N THR A 26 -5.99 -8.73 -10.00
CA THR A 26 -5.04 -9.81 -9.67
C THR A 26 -4.78 -9.93 -8.16
N PHE A 27 -5.40 -9.08 -7.35
CA PHE A 27 -5.27 -9.03 -5.90
C PHE A 27 -6.66 -9.02 -5.25
N LYS A 28 -6.71 -9.51 -4.01
CA LYS A 28 -7.93 -9.49 -3.19
C LYS A 28 -7.78 -8.47 -2.08
N LEU A 29 -8.86 -7.76 -1.79
CA LEU A 29 -8.95 -6.88 -0.65
C LEU A 29 -9.56 -7.64 0.54
N GLU A 30 -9.10 -7.31 1.74
CA GLU A 30 -9.62 -7.87 2.99
C GLU A 30 -9.75 -6.77 4.04
N LEU A 31 -10.56 -7.03 5.07
CA LEU A 31 -10.62 -6.16 6.23
C LEU A 31 -9.32 -6.29 7.04
N ASN A 32 -8.73 -5.16 7.39
CA ASN A 32 -7.54 -5.09 8.22
C ASN A 32 -7.80 -4.20 9.46
N ASP A 33 -6.80 -4.06 10.32
CA ASP A 33 -6.86 -3.21 11.53
C ASP A 33 -7.13 -1.71 11.23
N TYR A 34 -7.08 -1.33 9.96
CA TYR A 34 -7.34 0.03 9.47
C TYR A 34 -8.73 0.19 8.83
N ALA A 35 -9.59 -0.85 8.87
CA ALA A 35 -10.93 -0.79 8.28
C ALA A 35 -11.83 0.28 8.92
N ASP A 36 -11.56 0.65 10.18
CA ASP A 36 -12.28 1.72 10.90
C ASP A 36 -11.68 3.12 10.67
N TRP A 37 -10.58 3.23 9.93
CA TRP A 37 -9.87 4.50 9.74
C TRP A 37 -10.33 5.16 8.45
N THR A 38 -10.52 6.48 8.49
CA THR A 38 -10.72 7.23 7.25
C THR A 38 -9.43 7.26 6.42
N VAL A 39 -9.56 7.41 5.10
CA VAL A 39 -8.41 7.51 4.18
C VAL A 39 -7.47 8.65 4.58
N GLU A 40 -8.00 9.75 5.11
CA GLU A 40 -7.22 10.90 5.58
C GLU A 40 -6.41 10.58 6.83
N GLU A 41 -7.02 9.92 7.82
CA GLU A 41 -6.34 9.48 9.03
C GLU A 41 -5.23 8.46 8.73
N PHE A 42 -5.51 7.53 7.81
CA PHE A 42 -4.52 6.56 7.35
C PHE A 42 -3.33 7.26 6.69
N LYS A 43 -3.58 8.19 5.76
CA LYS A 43 -2.52 8.96 5.10
C LYS A 43 -1.70 9.78 6.10
N ALA A 44 -2.36 10.46 7.04
CA ALA A 44 -1.67 11.30 8.01
C ALA A 44 -0.78 10.51 8.98
N LYS A 45 -1.20 9.31 9.40
CA LYS A 45 -0.47 8.51 10.41
C LYS A 45 0.49 7.48 9.84
N LYS A 46 0.21 6.91 8.67
CA LYS A 46 0.98 5.81 8.09
C LYS A 46 1.84 6.22 6.89
N THR A 47 1.46 7.28 6.18
CA THR A 47 2.28 7.78 5.07
C THR A 47 3.30 8.78 5.59
N GLY A 48 4.48 8.28 5.98
CA GLY A 48 5.59 9.10 6.49
C GLY A 48 6.50 9.68 5.40
N LEU A 49 6.19 9.47 4.12
CA LEU A 49 7.05 9.90 3.01
C LEU A 49 7.02 11.43 2.88
N LYS A 50 8.09 12.08 3.33
CA LYS A 50 8.36 13.49 3.06
C LYS A 50 9.17 13.58 1.79
N VAL A 51 8.57 14.14 0.74
CA VAL A 51 9.32 14.46 -0.50
C VAL A 51 10.12 15.71 -0.20
N ASP A 52 11.34 15.55 0.30
CA ASP A 52 12.28 16.65 0.37
C ASP A 52 12.60 17.07 -1.07
N SER A 53 12.29 18.32 -1.41
CA SER A 53 12.40 18.88 -2.76
C SER A 53 13.84 18.99 -3.28
N ILE A 54 14.83 18.43 -2.56
CA ILE A 54 16.25 18.50 -2.88
C ILE A 54 16.94 17.18 -2.52
N THR A 55 16.49 16.05 -3.06
CA THR A 55 17.37 14.89 -3.19
C THR A 55 17.80 14.77 -4.64
N LYS A 56 18.68 15.69 -5.07
CA LYS A 56 19.60 15.40 -6.19
C LYS A 56 20.51 14.29 -5.71
N ARG A 57 20.05 13.04 -5.82
CA ARG A 57 20.91 11.88 -5.69
C ARG A 57 21.89 12.00 -6.84
N ASN A 58 23.13 12.37 -6.56
CA ASN A 58 24.24 12.00 -7.42
C ASN A 58 24.28 10.48 -7.37
N ALA A 59 23.48 9.85 -8.24
CA ALA A 59 23.47 8.41 -8.37
C ALA A 59 24.87 8.03 -8.82
N ARG A 60 25.60 7.27 -7.98
CA ARG A 60 26.65 6.41 -8.53
C ARG A 60 25.92 5.52 -9.53
N ASP A 61 26.21 5.67 -10.81
CA ASP A 61 25.72 4.77 -11.84
C ASP A 61 26.09 3.35 -11.39
N ILE A 62 25.09 2.62 -10.93
CA ILE A 62 25.24 1.20 -10.63
C ILE A 62 25.23 0.57 -12.02
N GLY A 63 26.43 0.29 -12.57
CA GLY A 63 26.56 -0.42 -13.83
C GLY A 63 25.76 -1.71 -13.74
N LYS A 64 24.69 -1.82 -14.51
CA LYS A 64 23.84 -3.01 -14.55
C LYS A 64 24.20 -3.79 -15.80
N ASP A 65 24.95 -4.88 -15.63
CA ASP A 65 25.01 -5.94 -16.62
C ASP A 65 23.69 -6.72 -16.49
N GLU A 66 22.72 -6.43 -17.37
CA GLU A 66 21.34 -6.92 -17.23
C GLU A 66 21.22 -8.45 -17.23
N ASP A 67 22.20 -9.16 -17.77
CA ASP A 67 22.26 -10.63 -17.83
C ASP A 67 22.61 -11.31 -16.48
N SER A 68 22.99 -10.55 -15.45
CA SER A 68 23.46 -11.11 -14.17
C SER A 68 22.43 -11.08 -13.04
N LEU A 69 21.20 -10.61 -13.30
CA LEU A 69 20.17 -10.52 -12.26
C LEU A 69 19.32 -11.80 -12.21
N PRO A 70 19.03 -12.33 -11.00
CA PRO A 70 18.14 -13.48 -10.86
C PRO A 70 16.68 -13.12 -11.20
N GLU A 71 15.91 -14.11 -11.68
CA GLU A 71 14.50 -13.95 -12.05
C GLU A 71 13.62 -13.53 -10.86
N ASN A 72 13.95 -14.01 -9.65
CA ASN A 72 13.29 -13.62 -8.40
C ASN A 72 14.36 -13.31 -7.35
N THR A 73 14.15 -12.25 -6.58
CA THR A 73 14.97 -11.91 -5.41
C THR A 73 14.04 -11.73 -4.23
N ASP A 74 14.17 -12.57 -3.20
CA ASP A 74 13.47 -12.39 -1.93
C ASP A 74 14.55 -12.30 -0.83
N ASN A 75 14.74 -11.09 -0.28
CA ASN A 75 15.77 -10.80 0.72
C ASN A 75 15.18 -10.82 2.14
N PHE A 76 14.09 -11.56 2.35
CA PHE A 76 13.50 -11.72 3.66
C PHE A 76 14.35 -12.71 4.48
N ASP A 77 15.35 -12.19 5.19
CA ASP A 77 16.10 -12.93 6.22
C ASP A 77 15.31 -12.89 7.54
N GLU A 78 15.06 -14.08 8.12
CA GLU A 78 14.32 -14.30 9.37
C GLU A 78 15.10 -13.91 10.64
#